data_AF-W3XFJ7-F1
#
_entry.id   AF-W3XFJ7-F1
#
_cell.length_a   1.000
_cell.length_b   1.000
_cell.length_c   1.000
_cell.angle_alpha   90.00
_cell.angle_beta   90.00
_cell.angle_gamma   90.00
#
_symmetry.space_group_name_H-M   'P 1'
#
loop_
_entity.id
_entity.type
_entity.pdbx_description
1 polymer ?
#
loop_
_entity_poly.entity_id
_entity_poly.type
_entity_poly.pdbx_seq_one_letter_code
_entity_poly.pdbx_strand_id
1 'polypeptide(L)'
;MISDHFFDPKARGPGWRRLVFALDQTVNEFLDSALVFAAAMLGATIARYYIFLTPTDARLNEVWTYTLMGSALMSTFSVFPCIVLQTITSVRNSHYQRLFLWFMVAAFIITVQCVFQITFYEFFEYPYLGDYNYHDGTWSANDPWFQEQEESGYTLGGEWEQYYRLLRNVTHVFGSDRTMIVEKYCGNPNITKVLREVVTVGFSLQAPVMLFCLIAALVALILALPMNLPRLKDLQTRCADRLDKRSHAMNFARFCLGLIYLVMTWLFLVEFVRARRQVKDIAGGTDEDSNWSFGQILALAQWVPIALHVISKFKHYPESYEAIYHFDEDARSSLPIRRAFGP
;
A
#
# COMPACT_ATOMS: atom_id res chain seq x y z
N MET A 1 1.31 51.45 10.84
CA MET A 1 0.16 51.94 10.03
C MET A 1 0.43 51.60 8.57
N ILE A 2 0.40 50.31 8.23
CA ILE A 2 0.55 49.81 6.86
C ILE A 2 -0.51 48.71 6.72
N SER A 3 -1.59 49.06 6.04
CA SER A 3 -2.40 48.20 5.15
C SER A 3 -2.96 46.88 5.71
N ASP A 4 -4.09 46.97 6.43
CA ASP A 4 -5.06 45.87 6.62
C ASP A 4 -6.09 45.77 5.47
N HIS A 5 -5.83 46.41 4.32
CA HIS A 5 -6.76 46.45 3.19
C HIS A 5 -6.63 45.29 2.18
N PHE A 6 -5.87 44.24 2.47
CA PHE A 6 -5.48 43.29 1.42
C PHE A 6 -6.39 42.06 1.22
N PHE A 7 -7.41 41.81 2.04
CA PHE A 7 -8.31 40.68 1.79
C PHE A 7 -9.77 40.97 2.16
N ASP A 8 -10.52 41.54 1.21
CA ASP A 8 -11.98 41.51 1.26
C ASP A 8 -12.48 40.14 0.74
N PRO A 9 -13.01 39.25 1.59
CA PRO A 9 -13.55 37.95 1.17
C PRO A 9 -14.78 38.06 0.24
N LYS A 10 -15.40 39.25 0.11
CA LYS A 10 -16.48 39.51 -0.87
C LYS A 10 -15.97 39.72 -2.29
N ALA A 11 -14.67 39.98 -2.49
CA ALA A 11 -14.08 40.21 -3.81
C ALA A 11 -13.79 38.91 -4.60
N ARG A 12 -13.97 37.72 -3.99
CA ARG A 12 -13.79 36.45 -4.71
C ARG A 12 -15.00 36.16 -5.58
N GLY A 13 -14.83 36.45 -6.87
CA GLY A 13 -15.88 36.35 -7.88
C GLY A 13 -16.52 34.95 -8.00
N PRO A 14 -17.73 34.87 -8.59
CA PRO A 14 -18.50 33.64 -8.77
C PRO A 14 -17.74 32.49 -9.48
N GLY A 15 -16.66 32.80 -10.19
CA GLY A 15 -15.79 31.80 -10.83
C GLY A 15 -15.12 30.85 -9.83
N TRP A 16 -14.72 31.31 -8.63
CA TRP A 16 -13.99 30.48 -7.68
C TRP A 16 -14.88 29.40 -7.04
N ARG A 17 -16.11 29.75 -6.65
CA ARG A 17 -17.07 28.76 -6.12
C ARG A 17 -17.35 27.66 -7.14
N ARG A 18 -17.44 28.02 -8.43
CA ARG A 18 -17.58 27.06 -9.53
C ARG A 18 -16.36 26.15 -9.64
N LEU A 19 -15.15 26.69 -9.51
CA LEU A 19 -13.91 25.88 -9.55
C LEU A 19 -13.84 24.90 -8.38
N VAL A 20 -14.11 25.33 -7.14
CA VAL A 20 -14.07 24.45 -5.97
C VAL A 20 -15.14 23.35 -6.07
N PHE A 21 -16.35 23.71 -6.51
CA PHE A 21 -17.41 22.74 -6.73
C PHE A 21 -17.02 21.72 -7.82
N ALA A 22 -16.46 22.19 -8.93
CA ALA A 22 -15.94 21.32 -9.98
C ALA A 22 -14.82 20.39 -9.47
N LEU A 23 -13.90 20.93 -8.66
CA LEU A 23 -12.83 20.13 -8.05
C LEU A 23 -13.41 19.05 -7.12
N ASP A 24 -14.33 19.38 -6.22
CA ASP A 24 -14.94 18.41 -5.31
C ASP A 24 -15.65 17.28 -6.08
N GLN A 25 -16.32 17.62 -7.19
CA GLN A 25 -16.90 16.63 -8.08
C GLN A 25 -15.84 15.73 -8.74
N THR A 26 -14.77 16.33 -9.29
CA THR A 26 -13.69 15.55 -9.93
C THR A 26 -12.93 14.66 -8.95
N VAL A 27 -12.70 15.10 -7.71
CA VAL A 27 -12.02 14.29 -6.69
C VAL A 27 -12.84 13.07 -6.32
N ASN A 28 -14.18 13.21 -6.28
CA ASN A 28 -15.07 12.09 -6.02
C ASN A 28 -15.01 11.03 -7.13
N GLU A 29 -15.04 11.44 -8.40
CA GLU A 29 -14.90 10.53 -9.55
C GLU A 29 -13.50 9.91 -9.61
N PHE A 30 -12.47 10.69 -9.24
CA PHE A 30 -11.10 10.24 -9.19
C PHE A 30 -10.85 9.21 -8.09
N LEU A 31 -11.45 9.40 -6.90
CA LEU A 31 -11.40 8.42 -5.81
C LEU A 31 -12.02 7.07 -6.25
N ASP A 32 -13.17 7.10 -6.91
CA ASP A 32 -13.83 5.88 -7.37
C ASP A 32 -12.94 5.14 -8.39
N SER A 33 -12.32 5.87 -9.33
CA SER A 33 -11.37 5.33 -10.29
C SER A 33 -10.11 4.77 -9.62
N ALA A 34 -9.57 5.47 -8.62
CA ALA A 34 -8.40 5.04 -7.87
C ALA A 34 -8.68 3.75 -7.08
N LEU A 35 -9.88 3.62 -6.49
CA LEU A 35 -10.29 2.40 -5.79
C LEU A 35 -10.41 1.19 -6.73
N VAL A 36 -10.98 1.37 -7.93
CA VAL A 36 -11.02 0.29 -8.94
C VAL A 36 -9.59 -0.10 -9.35
N PHE A 37 -8.72 0.89 -9.58
CA PHE A 37 -7.32 0.62 -9.90
C PHE A 37 -6.60 -0.14 -8.78
N ALA A 38 -6.78 0.27 -7.52
CA ALA A 38 -6.17 -0.40 -6.38
C ALA A 38 -6.66 -1.85 -6.24
N ALA A 39 -7.97 -2.08 -6.39
CA ALA A 39 -8.53 -3.42 -6.41
C ALA A 39 -7.95 -4.28 -7.54
N ALA A 40 -7.80 -3.72 -8.74
CA ALA A 40 -7.21 -4.43 -9.88
C ALA A 40 -5.73 -4.77 -9.64
N MET A 41 -4.95 -3.85 -9.07
CA MET A 41 -3.53 -4.08 -8.73
C MET A 41 -3.35 -5.16 -7.67
N LEU A 42 -4.21 -5.15 -6.64
CA LEU A 42 -4.22 -6.20 -5.63
C LEU A 42 -4.64 -7.55 -6.23
N GLY A 43 -5.69 -7.58 -7.06
CA GLY A 43 -6.13 -8.78 -7.77
C GLY A 43 -5.05 -9.37 -8.69
N ALA A 44 -4.35 -8.53 -9.45
CA ALA A 44 -3.23 -8.93 -10.29
C ALA A 44 -2.08 -9.53 -9.46
N THR A 45 -1.83 -8.97 -8.27
CA THR A 45 -0.83 -9.51 -7.34
C THR A 45 -1.26 -10.88 -6.82
N ILE A 46 -2.51 -11.04 -6.38
CA ILE A 46 -3.05 -12.35 -5.96
C ILE A 46 -2.90 -13.38 -7.08
N ALA A 47 -3.24 -13.03 -8.31
CA ALA A 47 -3.10 -13.92 -9.47
C ALA A 47 -1.63 -14.34 -9.71
N ARG A 48 -0.67 -13.41 -9.55
CA ARG A 48 0.76 -13.73 -9.66
C ARG A 48 1.22 -14.70 -8.58
N TYR A 49 0.81 -14.50 -7.33
CA TYR A 49 1.14 -15.46 -6.27
C TYR A 49 0.44 -16.81 -6.48
N TYR A 50 -0.80 -16.81 -6.98
CA TYR A 50 -1.51 -18.05 -7.28
C TYR A 50 -0.79 -18.87 -8.37
N ILE A 51 -0.30 -18.20 -9.43
CA ILE A 51 0.53 -18.84 -10.46
C ILE A 51 1.82 -19.39 -9.86
N PHE A 52 2.46 -18.66 -8.93
CA PHE A 52 3.67 -19.12 -8.25
C PHE A 52 3.43 -20.37 -7.39
N LEU A 53 2.30 -20.42 -6.66
CA LEU A 53 1.92 -21.53 -5.78
C LEU A 53 1.37 -22.74 -6.53
N THR A 54 0.91 -22.57 -7.78
CA THR A 54 0.37 -23.67 -8.58
C THR A 54 1.47 -24.23 -9.46
N PRO A 55 2.08 -25.39 -9.12
CA PRO A 55 3.14 -26.00 -9.92
C PRO A 55 2.59 -26.37 -11.30
N THR A 56 2.85 -25.53 -12.29
CA THR A 56 2.58 -25.80 -13.70
C THR A 56 3.91 -25.80 -14.44
N ASP A 57 4.29 -26.97 -14.97
CA ASP A 57 5.65 -27.31 -15.42
C ASP A 57 6.28 -26.38 -16.47
N ALA A 58 5.50 -25.53 -17.14
CA ALA A 58 5.96 -24.75 -18.29
C ALA A 58 6.33 -23.28 -18.03
N ARG A 59 6.07 -22.71 -16.83
CA ARG A 59 6.30 -21.26 -16.56
C ARG A 59 7.08 -20.95 -15.28
N LEU A 60 7.64 -21.97 -14.64
CA LEU A 60 8.30 -21.83 -13.34
C LEU A 60 9.59 -20.99 -13.39
N ASN A 61 10.23 -20.87 -14.56
CA ASN A 61 11.48 -20.12 -14.71
C ASN A 61 11.27 -18.61 -14.89
N GLU A 62 10.03 -18.14 -15.07
CA GLU A 62 9.75 -16.73 -15.39
C GLU A 62 9.38 -15.88 -14.16
N VAL A 63 9.01 -16.51 -13.04
CA VAL A 63 8.49 -15.79 -11.87
C VAL A 63 9.52 -15.72 -10.75
N TRP A 64 10.26 -14.61 -10.73
CA TRP A 64 11.25 -14.32 -9.70
C TRP A 64 10.58 -13.87 -8.40
N THR A 65 11.07 -14.36 -7.25
CA THR A 65 10.59 -13.96 -5.91
C THR A 65 10.62 -12.44 -5.69
N TYR A 66 11.66 -11.79 -6.21
CA TYR A 66 11.77 -10.33 -6.18
C TYR A 66 10.61 -9.65 -6.92
N THR A 67 10.19 -10.18 -8.06
CA THR A 67 9.06 -9.66 -8.84
C THR A 67 7.73 -9.84 -8.09
N LEU A 68 7.55 -10.95 -7.36
CA LEU A 68 6.39 -11.18 -6.50
C LEU A 68 6.34 -10.19 -5.32
N MET A 69 7.47 -9.99 -4.65
CA MET A 69 7.60 -9.03 -3.56
C MET A 69 7.37 -7.59 -4.05
N GLY A 70 7.98 -7.23 -5.18
CA GLY A 70 7.74 -5.95 -5.84
C GLY A 70 6.27 -5.74 -6.22
N SER A 71 5.58 -6.79 -6.70
CA SER A 71 4.14 -6.75 -7.00
C SER A 71 3.30 -6.52 -5.74
N ALA A 72 3.61 -7.20 -4.64
CA ALA A 72 2.95 -6.98 -3.35
C ALA A 72 3.13 -5.54 -2.87
N LEU A 73 4.37 -5.03 -2.86
CA LEU A 73 4.65 -3.65 -2.45
C LEU A 73 3.92 -2.63 -3.33
N MET A 74 3.93 -2.80 -4.65
CA MET A 74 3.25 -1.87 -5.57
C MET A 74 1.72 -1.90 -5.42
N SER A 75 1.13 -3.08 -5.27
CA SER A 75 -0.32 -3.20 -5.09
C SER A 75 -0.77 -2.62 -3.75
N THR A 76 -0.03 -2.85 -2.67
CA THR A 76 -0.28 -2.18 -1.39
C THR A 76 -0.11 -0.66 -1.51
N PHE A 77 0.91 -0.19 -2.23
CA PHE A 77 1.15 1.24 -2.43
C PHE A 77 -0.02 1.94 -3.12
N SER A 78 -0.69 1.26 -4.06
CA SER A 78 -1.85 1.81 -4.78
C SER A 78 -3.05 2.13 -3.88
N VAL A 79 -3.09 1.65 -2.65
CA VAL A 79 -4.16 1.91 -1.67
C VAL A 79 -3.99 3.28 -1.00
N PHE A 80 -2.75 3.80 -0.88
CA PHE A 80 -2.50 5.07 -0.20
C PHE A 80 -3.20 6.28 -0.85
N PRO A 81 -3.14 6.48 -2.18
CA PRO A 81 -3.89 7.56 -2.83
C PRO A 81 -5.38 7.50 -2.50
N CYS A 82 -5.97 6.30 -2.49
CA CYS A 82 -7.38 6.09 -2.16
C CYS A 82 -7.71 6.55 -0.73
N ILE A 83 -6.85 6.22 0.23
CA ILE A 83 -7.03 6.65 1.62
C ILE A 83 -6.94 8.17 1.73
N VAL A 84 -5.91 8.78 1.12
CA VAL A 84 -5.74 10.25 1.14
C VAL A 84 -6.94 10.95 0.51
N LEU A 85 -7.38 10.50 -0.66
CA LEU A 85 -8.56 11.04 -1.34
C LEU A 85 -9.83 10.89 -0.49
N GLN A 86 -10.03 9.73 0.16
CA GLN A 86 -11.15 9.48 1.04
C GLN A 86 -11.21 10.47 2.23
N THR A 87 -10.05 10.92 2.75
CA THR A 87 -10.03 11.94 3.81
C THR A 87 -10.47 13.32 3.34
N ILE A 88 -10.35 13.59 2.04
CA ILE A 88 -10.65 14.88 1.43
C ILE A 88 -12.09 14.93 0.91
N THR A 89 -12.59 13.81 0.36
CA THR A 89 -13.94 13.73 -0.23
C THR A 89 -15.06 13.77 0.80
N SER A 90 -16.14 14.47 0.48
CA SER A 90 -17.39 14.38 1.23
C SER A 90 -18.24 13.17 0.75
N VAL A 91 -18.80 12.38 1.67
CA VAL A 91 -19.44 11.06 1.40
C VAL A 91 -20.87 11.18 0.83
N ARG A 92 -21.18 12.23 0.06
CA ARG A 92 -22.57 12.68 -0.06
C ARG A 92 -23.46 11.85 -1.00
N ASN A 93 -22.96 11.26 -2.10
CA ASN A 93 -23.85 10.71 -3.16
C ASN A 93 -23.57 9.27 -3.65
N SER A 94 -22.36 8.69 -3.58
CA SER A 94 -22.06 7.34 -4.12
C SER A 94 -21.75 6.28 -3.04
N HIS A 95 -22.58 6.27 -2.00
CA HIS A 95 -22.33 5.54 -0.76
C HIS A 95 -22.10 4.01 -0.95
N TYR A 96 -22.99 3.32 -1.68
CA TYR A 96 -22.94 1.87 -1.82
C TYR A 96 -21.79 1.38 -2.70
N GLN A 97 -21.50 2.07 -3.80
CA GLN A 97 -20.40 1.71 -4.69
C GLN A 97 -19.06 1.83 -3.97
N ARG A 98 -18.85 2.92 -3.22
CA ARG A 98 -17.63 3.10 -2.43
C ARG A 98 -17.49 2.07 -1.34
N LEU A 99 -18.58 1.76 -0.64
CA LEU A 99 -18.58 0.72 0.39
C LEU A 99 -18.17 -0.64 -0.20
N PHE A 100 -18.73 -1.01 -1.35
CA PHE A 100 -18.38 -2.23 -2.06
C PHE A 100 -16.90 -2.26 -2.48
N LEU A 101 -16.39 -1.16 -3.04
CA LEU A 101 -14.99 -1.06 -3.46
C LEU A 101 -14.03 -1.13 -2.27
N TRP A 102 -14.32 -0.44 -1.16
CA TRP A 102 -13.51 -0.53 0.06
C TRP A 102 -13.52 -1.94 0.66
N PHE A 103 -14.67 -2.61 0.63
CA PHE A 103 -14.76 -4.00 1.06
C PHE A 103 -13.88 -4.91 0.18
N MET A 104 -13.94 -4.75 -1.15
CA MET A 104 -13.07 -5.49 -2.08
C MET A 104 -11.58 -5.22 -1.84
N VAL A 105 -11.19 -3.95 -1.67
CA VAL A 105 -9.81 -3.56 -1.37
C VAL A 105 -9.34 -4.19 -0.05
N ALA A 106 -10.16 -4.12 1.00
CA ALA A 106 -9.82 -4.73 2.30
C ALA A 106 -9.68 -6.26 2.18
N ALA A 107 -10.60 -6.92 1.50
CA ALA A 107 -10.55 -8.36 1.28
C ALA A 107 -9.28 -8.77 0.51
N PHE A 108 -8.95 -8.06 -0.57
CA PHE A 108 -7.75 -8.36 -1.35
C PHE A 108 -6.45 -8.04 -0.62
N ILE A 109 -6.40 -6.98 0.21
CA ILE A 109 -5.24 -6.71 1.09
C ILE A 109 -4.99 -7.91 2.01
N ILE A 110 -6.04 -8.43 2.65
CA ILE A 110 -5.95 -9.60 3.52
C ILE A 110 -5.46 -10.81 2.72
N THR A 111 -6.02 -11.07 1.53
CA THR A 111 -5.60 -12.19 0.68
C THR A 111 -4.14 -12.06 0.25
N VAL A 112 -3.70 -10.89 -0.22
CA VAL A 112 -2.29 -10.63 -0.57
C VAL A 112 -1.39 -10.90 0.63
N GLN A 113 -1.77 -10.44 1.83
CA GLN A 113 -0.99 -10.66 3.03
C GLN A 113 -0.90 -12.14 3.40
N CYS A 114 -2.02 -12.87 3.38
CA CYS A 114 -2.02 -14.30 3.68
C CYS A 114 -1.15 -15.09 2.71
N VAL A 115 -1.30 -14.84 1.41
CA VAL A 115 -0.55 -15.55 0.38
C VAL A 115 0.92 -15.19 0.41
N PHE A 116 1.26 -13.92 0.66
CA PHE A 116 2.64 -13.48 0.87
C PHE A 116 3.31 -14.19 2.04
N GLN A 117 2.62 -14.34 3.18
CA GLN A 117 3.15 -15.07 4.35
C GLN A 117 3.41 -16.54 4.03
N ILE A 118 2.50 -17.21 3.30
CA ILE A 118 2.66 -18.60 2.87
C ILE A 118 3.90 -18.75 1.97
N THR A 119 3.99 -17.95 0.91
CA THR A 119 5.12 -17.97 -0.03
C THR A 119 6.44 -17.65 0.67
N PHE A 120 6.43 -16.76 1.66
CA PHE A 120 7.62 -16.43 2.43
C PHE A 120 8.08 -17.57 3.35
N TYR A 121 7.14 -18.20 4.04
CA TYR A 121 7.42 -19.35 4.89
C TYR A 121 8.08 -20.47 4.08
N GLU A 122 7.53 -20.79 2.90
CA GLU A 122 8.13 -21.75 1.97
C GLU A 122 9.54 -21.34 1.52
N PHE A 123 9.80 -20.04 1.35
CA PHE A 123 11.13 -19.58 0.91
C PHE A 123 12.21 -19.71 1.99
N PHE A 124 11.89 -19.41 3.26
CA PHE A 124 12.88 -19.33 4.33
C PHE A 124 13.01 -20.59 5.19
N GLU A 125 11.94 -21.37 5.34
CA GLU A 125 11.95 -22.53 6.23
C GLU A 125 12.40 -23.82 5.53
N TYR A 126 12.15 -23.93 4.23
CA TYR A 126 12.52 -25.11 3.45
C TYR A 126 14.04 -25.36 3.34
N PRO A 127 14.90 -24.32 3.18
CA PRO A 127 16.35 -24.51 3.20
C PRO A 127 16.84 -25.05 4.56
N TYR A 128 16.27 -24.59 5.68
CA TYR A 128 16.76 -24.93 7.02
C TYR A 128 16.50 -26.38 7.44
N LEU A 129 15.46 -27.02 6.87
CA LEU A 129 15.14 -28.43 7.14
C LEU A 129 15.89 -29.39 6.21
N GLY A 130 16.32 -28.92 5.03
CA GLY A 130 17.20 -29.69 4.13
C GLY A 130 18.67 -29.66 4.55
N ASP A 131 19.14 -28.57 5.15
CA ASP A 131 20.58 -28.32 5.30
C ASP A 131 21.27 -29.08 6.45
N TYR A 132 20.52 -29.62 7.42
CA TYR A 132 21.14 -30.46 8.46
C TYR A 132 21.67 -31.80 7.93
N ASN A 133 21.34 -32.17 6.68
CA ASN A 133 21.98 -33.28 5.97
C ASN A 133 22.54 -32.89 4.59
N TYR A 134 22.39 -31.64 4.14
CA TYR A 134 22.79 -31.22 2.78
C TYR A 134 24.01 -30.29 2.74
N HIS A 135 24.43 -29.71 3.86
CA HIS A 135 25.71 -29.01 3.91
C HIS A 135 26.93 -29.96 3.79
N ASP A 136 26.68 -31.27 3.90
CA ASP A 136 27.61 -32.33 3.53
C ASP A 136 27.44 -32.77 2.05
N GLY A 137 26.40 -32.37 1.31
CA GLY A 137 26.28 -32.71 -0.12
C GLY A 137 27.31 -32.04 -1.04
N THR A 138 28.09 -31.09 -0.50
CA THR A 138 29.30 -30.56 -1.16
C THR A 138 30.59 -31.29 -0.73
N TRP A 139 30.48 -32.48 -0.12
CA TRP A 139 31.35 -33.63 -0.45
C TRP A 139 31.15 -33.93 -1.95
N SER A 140 31.56 -33.02 -2.83
CA SER A 140 32.88 -33.03 -3.42
C SER A 140 32.89 -34.15 -4.46
N ALA A 141 32.66 -33.76 -5.70
CA ALA A 141 33.14 -34.53 -6.85
C ALA A 141 34.67 -34.77 -6.78
N ASN A 142 35.37 -34.17 -5.81
CA ASN A 142 36.77 -34.40 -5.47
C ASN A 142 36.94 -35.14 -4.11
N ASP A 143 35.89 -35.69 -3.49
CA ASP A 143 36.03 -36.45 -2.25
C ASP A 143 36.67 -37.78 -2.63
N PRO A 144 37.81 -38.18 -2.03
CA PRO A 144 38.52 -39.39 -2.42
C PRO A 144 37.64 -40.64 -2.38
N TRP A 145 36.64 -40.67 -1.49
CA TRP A 145 35.64 -41.74 -1.42
C TRP A 145 34.85 -41.91 -2.74
N PHE A 146 34.43 -40.82 -3.40
CA PHE A 146 33.67 -40.90 -4.65
C PHE A 146 34.56 -41.32 -5.84
N GLN A 147 35.80 -40.81 -5.90
CA GLN A 147 36.78 -41.27 -6.91
C GLN A 147 37.18 -42.74 -6.69
N GLU A 148 37.33 -43.18 -5.44
CA GLU A 148 37.64 -44.57 -5.09
C GLU A 148 36.45 -45.52 -5.39
N GLN A 149 35.20 -45.04 -5.35
CA GLN A 149 34.05 -45.81 -5.80
C GLN A 149 33.92 -45.88 -7.33
N GLU A 150 34.28 -44.83 -8.06
CA GLU A 150 34.31 -44.85 -9.53
C GLU A 150 35.44 -45.77 -10.05
N GLU A 151 36.60 -45.78 -9.39
CA GLU A 151 37.73 -46.66 -9.72
C GLU A 151 37.52 -48.13 -9.30
N SER A 152 36.74 -48.40 -8.24
CA SER A 152 36.50 -49.78 -7.76
C SER A 152 35.49 -50.57 -8.59
N GLY A 153 34.88 -49.97 -9.63
CA GLY A 153 33.94 -50.67 -10.52
C GLY A 153 32.66 -51.14 -9.84
N TYR A 154 32.39 -50.70 -8.61
CA TYR A 154 31.13 -50.91 -7.95
C TYR A 154 30.08 -50.00 -8.59
N THR A 155 29.34 -50.55 -9.55
CA THR A 155 28.09 -49.94 -10.02
C THR A 155 27.17 -49.80 -8.81
N LEU A 156 27.03 -48.58 -8.26
CA LEU A 156 25.94 -48.28 -7.34
C LEU A 156 24.65 -48.76 -8.01
N GLY A 157 24.02 -49.77 -7.42
CA GLY A 157 22.83 -50.40 -7.98
C GLY A 157 21.79 -49.33 -8.34
N GLY A 158 21.08 -49.54 -9.45
CA GLY A 158 20.21 -48.55 -10.09
C GLY A 158 19.13 -47.90 -9.21
N GLU A 159 18.96 -48.34 -7.97
CA GLU A 159 18.14 -47.70 -6.94
C GLU A 159 18.68 -46.31 -6.53
N TRP A 160 20.01 -46.13 -6.43
CA TRP A 160 20.59 -44.83 -6.09
C TRP A 160 20.45 -43.82 -7.20
N GLU A 161 20.53 -44.27 -8.46
CA GLU A 161 20.28 -43.39 -9.60
C GLU A 161 18.79 -43.04 -9.73
N GLN A 162 17.89 -43.95 -9.35
CA GLN A 162 16.47 -43.64 -9.21
C GLN A 162 16.22 -42.62 -8.09
N TYR A 163 16.88 -42.77 -6.94
CA TYR A 163 16.81 -41.82 -5.84
C TYR A 163 17.36 -40.45 -6.24
N TYR A 164 18.53 -40.39 -6.89
CA TYR A 164 19.10 -39.13 -7.39
C TYR A 164 18.28 -38.50 -8.50
N ARG A 165 17.64 -39.27 -9.39
CA ARG A 165 16.70 -38.73 -10.38
C ARG A 165 15.42 -38.24 -9.73
N LEU A 166 14.89 -38.92 -8.71
CA LEU A 166 13.77 -38.45 -7.91
C LEU A 166 14.13 -37.17 -7.14
N LEU A 167 15.29 -37.15 -6.49
CA LEU A 167 15.77 -35.99 -5.74
C LEU A 167 16.04 -34.82 -6.66
N ARG A 168 16.74 -35.04 -7.80
CA ARG A 168 16.97 -34.03 -8.83
C ARG A 168 15.65 -33.53 -9.40
N ASN A 169 14.71 -34.40 -9.71
CA ASN A 169 13.39 -33.98 -10.20
C ASN A 169 12.62 -33.20 -9.12
N VAL A 170 12.72 -33.57 -7.84
CA VAL A 170 12.09 -32.85 -6.73
C VAL A 170 12.78 -31.49 -6.52
N THR A 171 14.11 -31.40 -6.48
CA THR A 171 14.84 -30.14 -6.30
C THR A 171 14.69 -29.19 -7.51
N HIS A 172 14.56 -29.75 -8.72
CA HIS A 172 14.32 -29.01 -9.96
C HIS A 172 12.85 -28.55 -10.07
N VAL A 173 11.90 -29.28 -9.49
CA VAL A 173 10.49 -28.89 -9.37
C VAL A 173 10.29 -27.84 -8.26
N PHE A 174 11.06 -27.90 -7.17
CA PHE A 174 10.79 -27.13 -5.96
C PHE A 174 11.69 -25.93 -5.64
N GLY A 175 12.92 -25.73 -6.16
CA GLY A 175 13.64 -24.52 -5.70
C GLY A 175 15.04 -24.12 -6.16
N SER A 176 15.83 -24.96 -6.82
CA SER A 176 17.22 -24.57 -7.18
C SER A 176 17.25 -23.45 -8.23
N ASP A 177 16.52 -23.59 -9.35
CA ASP A 177 16.42 -22.51 -10.36
C ASP A 177 15.61 -21.28 -9.88
N ARG A 178 14.62 -21.49 -8.98
CA ARG A 178 13.78 -20.40 -8.44
C ARG A 178 14.55 -19.44 -7.53
N THR A 179 15.74 -19.85 -7.11
CA THR A 179 16.65 -19.07 -6.29
C THR A 179 17.94 -18.75 -7.04
N MET A 180 17.94 -18.66 -8.37
CA MET A 180 19.16 -18.44 -9.17
C MET A 180 20.08 -17.28 -8.70
N ILE A 181 19.54 -16.28 -7.99
CA ILE A 181 20.37 -15.25 -7.31
C ILE A 181 21.11 -15.83 -6.10
N VAL A 182 20.47 -16.67 -5.31
CA VAL A 182 21.06 -17.42 -4.18
C VAL A 182 22.15 -18.36 -4.70
N GLU A 183 21.93 -19.23 -5.67
CA GLU A 183 22.99 -20.15 -6.11
C GLU A 183 24.19 -19.45 -6.77
N LYS A 184 23.96 -18.41 -7.58
CA LYS A 184 25.06 -17.71 -8.26
C LYS A 184 25.84 -16.76 -7.34
N TYR A 185 25.24 -16.30 -6.23
CA TYR A 185 25.83 -15.27 -5.37
C TYR A 185 25.92 -15.62 -3.87
N CYS A 186 25.35 -16.73 -3.37
CA CYS A 186 25.45 -17.11 -1.96
C CYS A 186 26.80 -17.67 -1.52
N GLY A 187 27.71 -17.94 -2.45
CA GLY A 187 29.13 -18.08 -2.12
C GLY A 187 29.72 -16.79 -1.52
N ASN A 188 29.07 -15.64 -1.72
CA ASN A 188 29.50 -14.37 -1.15
C ASN A 188 28.68 -14.01 0.11
N PRO A 189 29.25 -14.11 1.32
CA PRO A 189 28.54 -13.82 2.56
C PRO A 189 28.01 -12.38 2.64
N ASN A 190 28.62 -11.44 1.91
CA ASN A 190 28.13 -10.06 1.84
C ASN A 190 26.81 -9.95 1.08
N ILE A 191 26.62 -10.73 0.01
CA ILE A 191 25.39 -10.68 -0.80
C ILE A 191 24.25 -11.34 -0.02
N THR A 192 24.50 -12.47 0.62
CA THR A 192 23.51 -13.14 1.49
C THR A 192 23.06 -12.23 2.64
N LYS A 193 23.99 -11.47 3.25
CA LYS A 193 23.67 -10.49 4.29
C LYS A 193 22.79 -9.36 3.73
N VAL A 194 23.15 -8.77 2.60
CA VAL A 194 22.37 -7.69 1.98
C VAL A 194 20.99 -8.17 1.55
N LEU A 195 20.87 -9.37 0.96
CA LEU A 195 19.58 -9.94 0.58
C LEU A 195 18.69 -10.19 1.80
N ARG A 196 19.26 -10.71 2.89
CA ARG A 196 18.56 -10.85 4.17
C ARG A 196 18.12 -9.49 4.70
N GLU A 197 18.96 -8.46 4.63
CA GLU A 197 18.60 -7.10 5.03
C GLU A 197 17.46 -6.53 4.15
N VAL A 198 17.54 -6.66 2.83
CA VAL A 198 16.50 -6.18 1.88
C VAL A 198 15.17 -6.87 2.14
N VAL A 199 15.18 -8.20 2.30
CA VAL A 199 13.97 -8.96 2.62
C VAL A 199 13.45 -8.56 3.99
N THR A 200 14.30 -8.53 5.02
CA THR A 200 13.90 -8.11 6.38
C THR A 200 13.31 -6.72 6.39
N VAL A 201 13.91 -5.75 5.70
CA VAL A 201 13.41 -4.37 5.57
C VAL A 201 12.09 -4.37 4.81
N GLY A 202 11.97 -5.14 3.72
CA GLY A 202 10.73 -5.32 2.99
C GLY A 202 9.59 -5.81 3.86
N PHE A 203 9.83 -6.81 4.72
CA PHE A 203 8.89 -7.33 5.70
C PHE A 203 8.53 -6.32 6.78
N SER A 204 9.57 -5.67 7.32
CA SER A 204 9.45 -4.64 8.34
C SER A 204 8.65 -3.45 7.84
N LEU A 205 8.70 -3.15 6.53
CA LEU A 205 7.87 -2.14 5.90
C LEU A 205 6.47 -2.67 5.61
N GLN A 206 6.35 -3.85 5.01
CA GLN A 206 5.09 -4.35 4.46
C GLN A 206 4.08 -4.70 5.55
N ALA A 207 4.50 -5.35 6.65
CA ALA A 207 3.58 -5.72 7.72
C ALA A 207 2.89 -4.52 8.40
N PRO A 208 3.60 -3.47 8.87
CA PRO A 208 2.95 -2.29 9.45
C PRO A 208 2.19 -1.49 8.40
N VAL A 209 2.65 -1.44 7.14
CA VAL A 209 1.92 -0.77 6.06
C VAL A 209 0.59 -1.48 5.78
N MET A 210 0.58 -2.81 5.70
CA MET A 210 -0.64 -3.59 5.47
C MET A 210 -1.61 -3.48 6.66
N LEU A 211 -1.11 -3.55 7.89
CA LEU A 211 -1.91 -3.34 9.09
C LEU A 211 -2.52 -1.92 9.11
N PHE A 212 -1.72 -0.93 8.72
CA PHE A 212 -2.18 0.45 8.64
C PHE A 212 -3.21 0.64 7.53
N CYS A 213 -3.01 0.07 6.34
CA CYS A 213 -4.00 0.06 5.26
C CYS A 213 -5.29 -0.66 5.67
N LEU A 214 -5.21 -1.74 6.44
CA LEU A 214 -6.36 -2.45 6.99
C LEU A 214 -7.13 -1.55 7.97
N ILE A 215 -6.45 -0.93 8.93
CA ILE A 215 -7.07 0.00 9.88
C ILE A 215 -7.69 1.17 9.12
N ALA A 216 -6.99 1.71 8.12
CA ALA A 216 -7.49 2.79 7.27
C ALA A 216 -8.76 2.39 6.51
N ALA A 217 -8.76 1.20 5.90
CA ALA A 217 -9.90 0.67 5.18
C ALA A 217 -11.08 0.39 6.12
N LEU A 218 -10.84 -0.11 7.33
CA LEU A 218 -11.86 -0.31 8.35
C LEU A 218 -12.43 1.03 8.84
N VAL A 219 -11.58 2.03 9.07
CA VAL A 219 -12.03 3.38 9.42
C VAL A 219 -12.84 3.98 8.27
N ALA A 220 -12.38 3.84 7.03
CA ALA A 220 -13.12 4.28 5.86
C ALA A 220 -14.47 3.56 5.75
N LEU A 221 -14.52 2.25 6.00
CA LEU A 221 -15.74 1.45 6.04
C LEU A 221 -16.70 1.95 7.13
N ILE A 222 -16.20 2.21 8.35
CA ILE A 222 -16.99 2.75 9.46
C ILE A 222 -17.54 4.14 9.11
N LEU A 223 -16.70 5.01 8.54
CA LEU A 223 -17.10 6.35 8.09
C LEU A 223 -18.08 6.29 6.91
N ALA A 224 -17.99 5.24 6.10
CA ALA A 224 -18.86 4.94 4.99
C ALA A 224 -20.02 4.02 5.40
N LEU A 225 -20.29 3.76 6.68
CA LEU A 225 -21.56 3.11 7.06
C LEU A 225 -22.63 4.19 7.16
N PRO A 226 -23.78 4.03 6.49
CA PRO A 226 -24.81 5.04 6.52
C PRO A 226 -25.43 5.00 7.91
N MET A 227 -25.31 6.07 8.69
CA MET A 227 -26.05 6.23 9.95
C MET A 227 -27.56 6.45 9.71
N ASN A 228 -28.13 5.87 8.64
CA ASN A 228 -29.55 5.89 8.27
C ASN A 228 -30.37 4.91 9.13
N LEU A 229 -30.03 4.77 10.41
CA LEU A 229 -30.93 4.18 11.38
C LEU A 229 -32.05 5.20 11.64
N PRO A 230 -33.32 4.93 11.26
CA PRO A 230 -34.41 5.91 11.36
C PRO A 230 -34.64 6.42 12.79
N ARG A 231 -34.19 5.67 13.82
CA ARG A 231 -34.21 6.08 15.23
C ARG A 231 -33.22 7.19 15.60
N LEU A 232 -32.20 7.47 14.79
CA LEU A 232 -31.16 8.46 15.10
C LEU A 232 -31.49 9.87 14.60
N LYS A 233 -32.43 10.05 13.68
CA LYS A 233 -32.83 11.38 13.17
C LYS A 233 -33.36 12.28 14.29
N ASP A 234 -34.09 11.71 15.24
CA ASP A 234 -34.69 12.43 16.37
C ASP A 234 -33.67 12.81 17.46
N LEU A 235 -32.59 12.02 17.58
CA LEU A 235 -31.43 12.37 18.41
C LEU A 235 -30.52 13.38 17.71
N GLN A 236 -30.49 13.37 16.37
CA GLN A 236 -29.64 14.24 15.57
C GLN A 236 -30.11 15.69 15.60
N THR A 237 -31.42 15.95 15.61
CA THR A 237 -31.97 17.30 15.79
C THR A 237 -31.66 17.87 17.18
N ARG A 238 -31.74 17.06 18.24
CA ARG A 238 -31.38 17.48 19.62
C ARG A 238 -29.87 17.66 19.84
N CYS A 239 -29.04 16.99 19.04
CA CYS A 239 -27.59 17.10 19.12
C CYS A 239 -26.97 18.06 18.10
N ALA A 240 -27.75 18.72 17.24
CA ALA A 240 -27.25 19.54 16.12
C ALA A 240 -26.17 20.56 16.55
N ASP A 241 -26.37 21.26 17.67
CA ASP A 241 -25.38 22.23 18.19
C ASP A 241 -24.08 21.58 18.70
N ARG A 242 -24.15 20.36 19.25
CA ARG A 242 -22.94 19.59 19.61
C ARG A 242 -22.30 18.95 18.38
N LEU A 243 -23.11 18.67 17.36
CA LEU A 243 -22.68 18.06 16.10
C LEU A 243 -21.80 19.00 15.29
N ASP A 244 -22.05 20.32 15.37
CA ASP A 244 -21.28 21.31 14.61
C ASP A 244 -19.83 21.42 15.11
N LYS A 245 -19.64 21.54 16.44
CA LYS A 245 -18.30 21.44 17.05
C LYS A 245 -17.61 20.11 16.75
N ARG A 246 -18.36 19.01 16.76
CA ARG A 246 -17.85 17.68 16.41
C ARG A 246 -17.47 17.58 14.93
N SER A 247 -18.20 18.24 14.04
CA SER A 247 -17.93 18.30 12.60
C SER A 247 -16.58 18.95 12.33
N HIS A 248 -16.29 20.09 12.96
CA HIS A 248 -14.99 20.75 12.85
C HIS A 248 -13.84 19.88 13.36
N ALA A 249 -13.98 19.28 14.54
CA ALA A 249 -12.98 18.37 15.09
C ALA A 249 -12.77 17.14 14.20
N MET A 250 -13.84 16.57 13.64
CA MET A 250 -13.77 15.44 12.71
C MET A 250 -13.10 15.82 11.38
N ASN A 251 -13.42 16.99 10.83
CA ASN A 251 -12.80 17.47 9.59
C ASN A 251 -11.31 17.77 9.79
N PHE A 252 -10.95 18.35 10.93
CA PHE A 252 -9.55 18.55 11.32
C PHE A 252 -8.82 17.21 11.51
N ALA A 253 -9.43 16.26 12.22
CA ALA A 253 -8.86 14.92 12.40
C ALA A 253 -8.66 14.21 11.05
N ARG A 254 -9.64 14.28 10.14
CA ARG A 254 -9.52 13.76 8.78
C ARG A 254 -8.37 14.40 8.01
N PHE A 255 -8.22 15.72 8.14
CA PHE A 255 -7.12 16.45 7.49
C PHE A 255 -5.75 16.03 8.04
N CYS A 256 -5.58 16.00 9.36
CA CYS A 256 -4.34 15.53 10.00
C CYS A 256 -4.03 14.09 9.61
N LEU A 257 -5.05 13.24 9.58
CA LEU A 257 -4.92 11.86 9.15
C LEU A 257 -4.48 11.78 7.67
N GLY A 258 -5.07 12.57 6.78
CA GLY A 258 -4.64 12.67 5.38
C GLY A 258 -3.20 13.13 5.21
N LEU A 259 -2.74 14.09 6.03
CA LEU A 259 -1.34 14.52 6.08
C LEU A 259 -0.40 13.42 6.53
N ILE A 260 -0.78 12.66 7.57
CA ILE A 260 0.01 11.51 8.04
C ILE A 260 0.13 10.47 6.90
N TYR A 261 -0.97 10.14 6.22
CA TYR A 261 -0.94 9.21 5.09
C TYR A 261 -0.06 9.71 3.94
N LEU A 262 -0.11 11.00 3.64
CA LEU A 262 0.73 11.63 2.63
C LEU A 262 2.22 11.48 2.98
N VAL A 263 2.61 11.82 4.21
CA VAL A 263 4.01 11.68 4.67
C VAL A 263 4.46 10.22 4.62
N MET A 264 3.64 9.30 5.13
CA MET A 264 3.94 7.86 5.13
C MET A 264 4.12 7.31 3.72
N THR A 265 3.33 7.79 2.76
CA THR A 265 3.47 7.43 1.35
C THR A 265 4.84 7.84 0.81
N TRP A 266 5.25 9.09 1.05
CA TRP A 266 6.54 9.58 0.56
C TRP A 266 7.70 8.82 1.19
N LEU A 267 7.63 8.52 2.49
CA LEU A 267 8.61 7.68 3.17
C LEU A 267 8.69 6.28 2.52
N PHE A 268 7.53 5.66 2.28
CA PHE A 268 7.47 4.36 1.61
C PHE A 268 8.06 4.41 0.20
N LEU A 269 7.75 5.45 -0.57
CA LEU A 269 8.28 5.62 -1.92
C LEU A 269 9.81 5.75 -1.91
N VAL A 270 10.36 6.53 -0.97
CA VAL A 270 11.82 6.68 -0.81
C VAL A 270 12.46 5.34 -0.47
N GLU A 271 11.91 4.59 0.49
CA GLU A 271 12.42 3.28 0.86
C GLU A 271 12.32 2.27 -0.29
N PHE A 272 11.20 2.27 -1.01
CA PHE A 272 11.01 1.42 -2.19
C PHE A 272 12.03 1.72 -3.28
N VAL A 273 12.29 2.99 -3.58
CA VAL A 273 13.32 3.40 -4.56
C VAL A 273 14.71 2.98 -4.10
N ARG A 274 15.01 3.08 -2.80
CA ARG A 274 16.29 2.63 -2.23
C ARG A 274 16.45 1.12 -2.37
N ALA A 275 15.45 0.34 -1.98
CA ALA A 275 15.45 -1.11 -2.10
C ALA A 275 15.61 -1.56 -3.56
N ARG A 276 14.88 -0.94 -4.50
CA ARG A 276 15.01 -1.23 -5.93
C ARG A 276 16.42 -0.95 -6.46
N ARG A 277 17.06 0.15 -6.02
CA ARG A 277 18.45 0.46 -6.42
C ARG A 277 19.42 -0.61 -5.93
N GLN A 278 19.31 -1.04 -4.68
CA GLN A 278 20.15 -2.11 -4.13
C GLN A 278 20.00 -3.41 -4.92
N VAL A 279 18.78 -3.80 -5.27
CA VAL A 279 18.55 -4.99 -6.09
C VAL A 279 19.13 -4.82 -7.48
N LYS A 280 18.99 -3.66 -8.11
CA LYS A 280 19.57 -3.36 -9.42
C LYS A 280 21.10 -3.48 -9.40
N ASP A 281 21.74 -2.97 -8.34
CA ASP A 281 23.20 -3.01 -8.19
C ASP A 281 23.70 -4.46 -8.03
N ILE A 282 22.92 -5.33 -7.39
CA ILE A 282 23.24 -6.76 -7.21
C ILE A 282 22.99 -7.57 -8.49
N ALA A 283 21.91 -7.27 -9.22
CA ALA A 283 21.52 -8.01 -10.42
C ALA A 283 22.52 -7.84 -11.59
N GLY A 284 23.45 -6.89 -11.49
CA GLY A 284 24.60 -6.82 -12.40
C GLY A 284 24.23 -6.41 -13.82
N GLY A 285 23.54 -5.26 -13.99
CA GLY A 285 23.48 -4.47 -15.23
C GLY A 285 22.90 -5.12 -16.50
N THR A 286 22.65 -6.42 -16.52
CA THR A 286 22.18 -7.17 -17.70
C THR A 286 20.68 -7.04 -17.95
N ASP A 287 19.96 -6.34 -17.08
CA ASP A 287 18.50 -6.33 -17.10
C ASP A 287 17.91 -5.01 -17.64
N GLU A 288 17.14 -5.14 -18.72
CA GLU A 288 16.27 -4.06 -19.25
C GLU A 288 15.15 -3.67 -18.26
N ASP A 289 14.98 -4.43 -17.18
CA ASP A 289 14.07 -4.22 -16.05
C ASP A 289 14.33 -2.94 -15.22
N SER A 290 15.33 -2.15 -15.61
CA SER A 290 15.56 -0.82 -15.03
C SER A 290 14.51 0.22 -15.42
N ASN A 291 13.72 -0.04 -16.47
CA ASN A 291 12.65 0.85 -16.89
C ASN A 291 11.50 0.84 -15.86
N TRP A 292 10.89 1.99 -15.68
CA TRP A 292 9.70 2.07 -14.83
C TRP A 292 8.58 1.30 -15.51
N SER A 293 7.94 0.39 -14.78
CA SER A 293 6.75 -0.28 -15.29
C SER A 293 5.63 0.75 -15.43
N PHE A 294 4.75 0.54 -16.41
CA PHE A 294 3.58 1.42 -16.61
C PHE A 294 2.77 1.59 -15.30
N GLY A 295 2.65 0.54 -14.50
CA GLY A 295 2.00 0.60 -13.19
C GLY A 295 2.69 1.55 -12.20
N GLN A 296 4.02 1.66 -12.22
CA GLN A 296 4.76 2.60 -11.37
C GLN A 296 4.56 4.05 -11.79
N ILE A 297 4.57 4.31 -13.10
CA ILE A 297 4.32 5.65 -13.65
C ILE A 297 2.88 6.06 -13.32
N LEU A 298 1.93 5.15 -13.49
CA LEU A 298 0.52 5.42 -13.22
C LEU A 298 0.25 5.61 -11.72
N ALA A 299 0.92 4.85 -10.85
CA ALA A 299 0.88 5.05 -9.40
C ALA A 299 1.43 6.43 -8.98
N LEU A 300 2.48 6.94 -9.66
CA LEU A 300 2.95 8.30 -9.43
C LEU A 300 1.98 9.36 -9.97
N ALA A 301 1.43 9.15 -11.16
CA ALA A 301 0.51 10.09 -11.79
C ALA A 301 -0.74 10.32 -10.93
N GLN A 302 -1.14 9.32 -10.13
CA GLN A 302 -2.28 9.43 -9.21
C GLN A 302 -2.09 10.49 -8.11
N TRP A 303 -0.87 10.95 -7.86
CA TRP A 303 -0.60 11.98 -6.86
C TRP A 303 -0.82 13.40 -7.36
N VAL A 304 -0.86 13.62 -8.68
CA VAL A 304 -1.01 14.96 -9.26
C VAL A 304 -2.33 15.62 -8.81
N PRO A 305 -3.51 14.96 -8.90
CA PRO A 305 -4.76 15.57 -8.43
C PRO A 305 -4.76 15.85 -6.92
N ILE A 306 -4.12 14.98 -6.13
CA ILE A 306 -4.01 15.13 -4.67
C ILE A 306 -3.20 16.39 -4.34
N ALA A 307 -2.02 16.55 -4.96
CA ALA A 307 -1.16 17.71 -4.75
C ALA A 307 -1.87 19.02 -5.13
N LEU A 308 -2.55 19.04 -6.29
CA LEU A 308 -3.32 20.21 -6.73
C LEU A 308 -4.42 20.59 -5.73
N HIS A 309 -5.11 19.59 -5.17
CA HIS A 309 -6.14 19.83 -4.17
C HIS A 309 -5.59 20.30 -2.81
N VAL A 310 -4.45 19.78 -2.37
CA VAL A 310 -3.81 20.23 -1.12
C VAL A 310 -3.35 21.69 -1.26
N ILE A 311 -2.70 22.03 -2.37
CA ILE A 311 -2.24 23.40 -2.68
C ILE A 311 -3.43 24.37 -2.74
N SER A 312 -4.54 23.98 -3.36
CA SER A 312 -5.73 24.83 -3.45
C SER A 312 -6.34 25.12 -2.07
N LYS A 313 -6.34 24.15 -1.15
CA LYS A 313 -6.81 24.33 0.24
C LYS A 313 -5.88 25.20 1.08
N PHE A 314 -4.57 24.95 1.04
CA PHE A 314 -3.60 25.71 1.86
C PHE A 314 -3.58 27.19 1.53
N LYS A 315 -3.75 27.55 0.25
CA LYS A 315 -3.81 28.96 -0.19
C LYS A 315 -5.04 29.72 0.34
N HIS A 316 -6.03 29.05 0.96
CA HIS A 316 -7.31 29.67 1.35
C HIS A 316 -7.74 29.44 2.80
N TYR A 317 -7.03 28.63 3.58
CA TYR A 317 -7.39 28.40 4.99
C TYR A 317 -7.29 29.61 5.95
N PRO A 318 -6.43 30.64 5.76
CA PRO A 318 -6.28 31.69 6.79
C PRO A 318 -7.48 32.65 6.88
N GLU A 319 -8.19 32.92 5.80
CA GLU A 319 -9.19 34.02 5.77
C GLU A 319 -10.59 33.62 6.26
N SER A 320 -10.94 32.33 6.20
CA SER A 320 -12.29 31.87 6.58
C SER A 320 -12.54 31.89 8.09
N TYR A 321 -11.49 31.92 8.92
CA TYR A 321 -11.65 32.01 10.37
C TYR A 321 -11.99 33.43 10.82
N GLU A 322 -11.33 34.46 10.27
CA GLU A 322 -11.57 35.85 10.67
C GLU A 322 -12.99 36.33 10.31
N ALA A 323 -13.52 35.90 9.16
CA ALA A 323 -14.87 36.26 8.74
C ALA A 323 -15.99 35.66 9.62
N ILE A 324 -15.78 34.47 10.22
CA ILE A 324 -16.76 33.83 11.11
C ILE A 324 -16.77 34.52 12.47
N TYR A 325 -15.61 34.94 12.98
CA TYR A 325 -15.54 35.67 14.25
C TYR A 325 -16.18 37.07 14.15
N HIS A 326 -15.99 37.79 13.04
CA HIS A 326 -16.61 39.10 12.88
C HIS A 326 -18.13 39.03 12.66
N PHE A 327 -18.66 37.99 12.00
CA PHE A 327 -20.11 37.87 11.78
C PHE A 327 -20.88 37.55 13.08
N ASP A 328 -20.30 36.79 14.01
CA ASP A 328 -20.94 36.50 15.31
C ASP A 328 -20.92 37.72 16.25
N GLU A 329 -19.90 38.59 16.18
CA GLU A 329 -19.90 39.85 16.92
C GLU A 329 -20.98 40.83 16.45
N ASP A 330 -21.13 41.02 15.14
CA ASP A 330 -22.18 41.89 14.58
C ASP A 330 -23.58 41.32 14.87
N ALA A 331 -23.77 40.01 14.75
CA ALA A 331 -25.05 39.35 15.06
C ALA A 331 -25.42 39.47 16.56
N ARG A 332 -24.44 39.33 17.48
CA ARG A 332 -24.69 39.54 18.92
C ARG A 332 -24.99 40.99 19.28
N SER A 333 -24.40 41.95 18.57
CA SER A 333 -24.64 43.38 18.82
C SER A 333 -26.04 43.84 18.35
N SER A 334 -26.64 43.14 17.39
CA SER A 334 -27.94 43.48 16.79
C SER A 334 -29.14 42.79 17.43
N LEU A 335 -28.94 41.80 18.31
CA LEU A 335 -30.04 41.16 19.03
C LEU A 335 -30.62 42.15 20.05
N PRO A 336 -31.90 42.55 19.93
CA PRO A 336 -32.50 43.48 20.86
C PRO A 336 -32.46 42.87 22.25
N ILE A 337 -31.77 43.57 23.17
CA ILE A 337 -31.72 43.24 24.60
C ILE A 337 -33.17 43.11 25.06
N ARG A 338 -33.66 41.87 25.15
CA ARG A 338 -34.99 41.55 25.63
C ARG A 338 -34.97 41.89 27.11
N ARG A 339 -35.32 43.14 27.43
CA ARG A 339 -35.49 43.61 28.80
C ARG A 339 -36.41 42.61 29.49
N ALA A 340 -35.85 41.89 30.46
CA ALA A 340 -36.60 41.13 31.42
C ALA A 340 -37.54 42.12 32.10
N PHE A 341 -38.82 42.04 31.75
CA PHE A 341 -39.88 42.58 32.58
C PHE A 341 -39.84 41.77 33.88
N GLY A 342 -39.48 42.42 34.98
CA GLY A 342 -39.77 41.92 36.33
C GLY A 342 -41.10 42.48 36.83
N PRO A 343 -41.33 42.37 38.14
CA PRO A 343 -41.64 41.14 38.89
C PRO A 343 -43.08 40.61 38.66
#